data_AF-A0AAV6BEM8-F1
#
_entry.id   AF-A0AAV6BEM8-F1
#
_cell.length_a   1.000
_cell.length_b   1.000
_cell.length_c   1.000
_cell.angle_alpha   90.00
_cell.angle_beta   90.00
_cell.angle_gamma   90.00
#
_symmetry.space_group_name_H-M   'P 1'
#
loop_
_entity.id
_entity.type
_entity.pdbx_description
1 polymer ?
#
loop_
_entity_poly.entity_id
_entity_poly.type
_entity_poly.pdbx_seq_one_letter_code
_entity_poly.pdbx_strand_id
1 'polypeptide(L)'
;MVLNRSESGFTLIELVIVIVILGILAAVAIPKYEDMQEQARSATLKGQLGSIRSAVAIQYGRNALNGSATFPVLAGAIFADGNIPKEPVMNLNTVKTTPGVDNAGGWQYNSVTGMVKANLTAYSSY
;
A
#
# COMPACT_ATOMS: atom_id res chain seq x y z
N MET A 1 7.76 19.96 -61.73
CA MET A 1 9.09 20.04 -61.07
C MET A 1 8.91 19.50 -59.65
N VAL A 2 9.50 18.36 -59.32
CA VAL A 2 9.40 17.73 -57.99
C VAL A 2 10.69 18.02 -57.24
N LEU A 3 10.58 18.55 -56.01
CA LEU A 3 11.72 18.78 -55.13
C LEU A 3 12.03 17.48 -54.39
N ASN A 4 13.14 16.84 -54.74
CA ASN A 4 13.62 15.64 -54.06
C ASN A 4 14.13 16.04 -52.65
N ARG A 5 13.41 15.62 -51.62
CA ARG A 5 13.78 15.90 -50.23
C ARG A 5 14.84 14.90 -49.82
N SER A 6 16.01 15.37 -49.41
CA SER A 6 17.08 14.52 -48.88
C SER A 6 16.60 13.91 -47.56
N GLU A 7 16.31 12.62 -47.56
CA GLU A 7 16.05 11.86 -46.34
C GLU A 7 17.38 11.68 -45.60
N SER A 8 17.62 12.51 -44.60
CA SER A 8 18.73 12.36 -43.66
C SER A 8 18.45 11.16 -42.77
N GLY A 9 19.08 10.02 -43.05
CA GLY A 9 19.04 8.86 -42.17
C GLY A 9 19.71 9.14 -40.82
N PHE A 10 19.17 8.55 -39.75
CA PHE A 10 19.74 8.61 -38.40
C PHE A 10 21.10 7.91 -38.37
N THR A 11 22.12 8.48 -37.72
CA THR A 11 23.42 7.81 -37.62
C THR A 11 23.39 6.73 -36.55
N LEU A 12 24.17 5.65 -36.75
CA LEU A 12 24.31 4.60 -35.73
C LEU A 12 24.89 5.16 -34.41
N ILE A 13 25.77 6.17 -34.51
CA ILE A 13 26.38 6.78 -33.32
C ILE A 13 25.36 7.59 -32.50
N GLU A 14 24.42 8.28 -33.15
CA GLU A 14 23.32 8.97 -32.45
C GLU A 14 22.43 7.99 -31.69
N LEU A 15 22.20 6.80 -32.23
CA LEU A 15 21.41 5.79 -31.51
C LEU A 15 22.19 5.20 -30.33
N VAL A 16 23.49 4.96 -30.50
CA VAL A 16 24.37 4.43 -29.43
C VAL A 16 24.50 5.41 -28.26
N ILE A 17 24.69 6.70 -28.52
CA ILE A 17 24.82 7.69 -27.42
C ILE A 17 23.51 7.82 -26.64
N VAL A 18 22.35 7.73 -27.31
CA VAL A 18 21.04 7.80 -26.65
C VAL A 18 20.85 6.63 -25.69
N ILE A 19 21.13 5.39 -26.11
CA ILE A 19 20.98 4.23 -25.21
C ILE A 19 21.98 4.26 -24.04
N VAL A 20 23.18 4.83 -24.24
CA VAL A 20 24.17 5.00 -23.16
C VAL A 20 23.66 6.01 -22.12
N ILE A 21 23.13 7.15 -22.56
CA ILE A 21 22.56 8.15 -21.64
C ILE A 21 21.35 7.58 -20.90
N LEU A 22 20.43 6.91 -21.60
CA LEU A 22 19.29 6.24 -20.99
C LEU A 22 19.72 5.15 -20.00
N GLY A 23 20.80 4.42 -20.29
CA GLY A 23 21.37 3.42 -19.39
C GLY A 23 21.86 4.02 -18.07
N ILE A 24 22.58 5.15 -18.12
CA ILE A 24 23.06 5.85 -16.91
C ILE A 24 21.88 6.40 -16.09
N LEU A 25 20.91 7.03 -16.76
CA LEU A 25 19.72 7.56 -16.08
C LEU A 25 18.90 6.45 -15.42
N ALA A 26 18.71 5.31 -16.10
CA ALA A 26 18.00 4.17 -15.55
C ALA A 26 18.71 3.58 -14.33
N ALA A 27 20.04 3.45 -14.36
CA ALA A 27 20.82 2.91 -13.26
C ALA A 27 20.66 3.71 -11.95
N VAL A 28 20.50 5.04 -12.04
CA VAL A 28 20.27 5.90 -10.87
C VAL A 28 18.78 5.99 -10.50
N ALA A 29 17.89 5.99 -11.50
CA ALA A 29 16.46 6.20 -11.28
C ALA A 29 15.74 4.98 -10.67
N ILE A 30 16.09 3.76 -11.08
CA ILE A 30 15.45 2.52 -10.63
C ILE A 30 15.50 2.34 -9.10
N PRO A 31 16.67 2.38 -8.42
CA PRO A 31 16.71 2.18 -6.98
C PRO A 31 15.93 3.25 -6.22
N LYS A 32 16.04 4.51 -6.65
CA LYS A 32 15.27 5.61 -6.06
C LYS A 32 13.75 5.44 -6.23
N TYR A 33 13.32 4.91 -7.37
CA TYR A 33 11.90 4.66 -7.62
C TYR A 33 11.34 3.56 -6.72
N GLU A 34 12.10 2.49 -6.48
CA GLU A 34 11.73 1.44 -5.53
C GLU A 34 11.61 1.97 -4.10
N ASP A 35 12.57 2.79 -3.63
CA ASP A 35 12.52 3.43 -2.32
C ASP A 35 11.28 4.33 -2.16
N MET A 36 10.95 5.11 -3.21
CA MET A 36 9.77 5.97 -3.21
C MET A 36 8.47 5.16 -3.14
N GLN A 37 8.40 4.01 -3.84
CA GLN A 37 7.26 3.12 -3.75
C GLN A 37 7.09 2.53 -2.36
N GLU A 38 8.18 2.11 -1.70
CA GLU A 38 8.13 1.57 -0.34
C GLU A 38 7.65 2.63 0.66
N GLN A 39 8.17 3.86 0.56
CA GLN A 39 7.73 4.97 1.40
C GLN A 39 6.25 5.30 1.19
N ALA A 40 5.78 5.31 -0.06
CA ALA A 40 4.38 5.55 -0.39
C ALA A 40 3.45 4.45 0.18
N ARG A 41 3.87 3.18 0.09
CA ARG A 41 3.14 2.05 0.69
C ARG A 41 3.09 2.17 2.21
N SER A 42 4.20 2.48 2.87
CA SER A 42 4.27 2.67 4.33
C SER A 42 3.39 3.84 4.80
N ALA A 43 3.43 4.97 4.10
CA ALA A 43 2.59 6.13 4.41
C ALA A 43 1.09 5.80 4.27
N THR A 44 0.70 5.13 3.18
CA THR A 44 -0.68 4.70 2.93
C THR A 44 -1.15 3.71 4.00
N LEU A 45 -0.29 2.76 4.37
CA LEU A 45 -0.57 1.75 5.38
C LEU A 45 -0.85 2.39 6.74
N LYS A 46 -0.02 3.35 7.16
CA LYS A 46 -0.24 4.12 8.40
C LYS A 46 -1.57 4.89 8.37
N GLY A 47 -1.87 5.52 7.24
CA GLY A 47 -3.14 6.25 7.07
C GLY A 47 -4.36 5.33 7.22
N GLN A 48 -4.36 4.20 6.51
CA GLN A 48 -5.44 3.21 6.60
C GLN A 48 -5.55 2.61 7.99
N LEU A 49 -4.42 2.31 8.63
CA LEU A 49 -4.39 1.78 9.99
C LEU A 49 -4.99 2.77 11.00
N GLY A 50 -4.71 4.06 10.83
CA GLY A 50 -5.35 5.14 11.59
C GLY A 50 -6.87 5.14 11.41
N SER A 51 -7.36 5.02 10.18
CA SER A 51 -8.80 4.93 9.88
C SER A 51 -9.44 3.70 10.53
N ILE A 52 -8.79 2.53 10.46
CA ILE A 52 -9.29 1.30 11.08
C ILE A 52 -9.31 1.44 12.62
N ARG A 53 -8.24 1.94 13.23
CA ARG A 53 -8.17 2.17 14.69
C ARG A 53 -9.26 3.14 15.17
N SER A 54 -9.51 4.19 14.40
CA SER A 54 -10.60 5.14 14.69
C SER A 54 -11.98 4.48 14.64
N ALA A 55 -12.26 3.70 13.59
CA ALA A 55 -13.52 2.96 13.47
C ALA A 55 -13.72 1.97 14.63
N VAL A 56 -12.66 1.23 15.01
CA VAL A 56 -12.67 0.33 16.16
C VAL A 56 -12.96 1.08 17.45
N ALA A 57 -12.33 2.23 17.68
CA ALA A 57 -12.53 3.03 18.89
C ALA A 57 -13.96 3.60 18.99
N ILE A 58 -14.50 4.12 17.88
CA ILE A 58 -15.88 4.62 17.82
C ILE A 58 -16.86 3.48 18.14
N GLN A 59 -16.68 2.32 17.53
CA GLN A 59 -17.58 1.19 17.75
C GLN A 59 -17.42 0.59 19.16
N TYR A 60 -16.21 0.56 19.72
CA TYR A 60 -15.99 0.21 21.12
C TYR A 60 -16.77 1.15 22.06
N GLY A 61 -16.72 2.46 21.82
CA GLY A 61 -17.50 3.45 22.57
C GLY A 61 -19.01 3.19 22.47
N ARG A 62 -19.51 2.89 21.26
CA ARG A 62 -20.91 2.51 21.06
C ARG A 62 -21.29 1.24 21.83
N ASN A 63 -20.44 0.21 21.82
CA ASN A 63 -20.70 -1.02 22.54
C ASN A 63 -20.75 -0.75 24.07
N ALA A 64 -19.83 0.08 24.58
CA ALA A 64 -19.81 0.49 25.98
C ALA A 64 -21.09 1.22 26.41
N LEU A 65 -21.62 2.11 25.57
CA LEU A 65 -22.89 2.79 25.83
C LEU A 65 -24.09 1.83 25.84
N ASN A 66 -24.02 0.74 25.07
CA ASN A 66 -25.02 -0.33 25.07
C ASN A 66 -24.81 -1.37 26.19
N GLY A 67 -23.94 -1.09 27.17
CA GLY A 67 -23.73 -1.94 28.34
C GLY A 67 -22.73 -3.08 28.13
N SER A 68 -21.92 -3.05 27.07
CA SER A 68 -20.88 -4.06 26.82
C SER A 68 -19.62 -3.42 26.24
N ALA A 69 -18.66 -3.07 27.09
CA ALA A 69 -17.40 -2.46 26.67
C ALA A 69 -16.45 -3.49 26.01
N THR A 70 -16.81 -3.94 24.80
CA THR A 70 -16.06 -4.93 24.03
C THR A 70 -15.61 -4.35 22.70
N PHE A 71 -14.42 -4.75 22.26
CA PHE A 71 -13.96 -4.39 20.93
C PHE A 71 -14.80 -5.11 19.85
N PRO A 72 -15.12 -4.43 18.74
CA PRO A 72 -15.93 -5.01 17.67
C PRO A 72 -15.16 -6.08 16.91
N VAL A 73 -15.86 -6.86 16.10
CA VAL A 73 -15.21 -7.60 15.00
C VAL A 73 -14.79 -6.58 13.94
N LEU A 74 -13.57 -6.68 13.41
CA LEU A 74 -13.20 -5.93 12.19
C LEU A 74 -13.93 -6.51 10.99
N ALA A 75 -15.06 -5.89 10.66
CA ALA A 75 -15.92 -6.24 9.53
C ALA A 75 -16.33 -4.98 8.77
N GLY A 76 -16.78 -5.12 7.53
CA GLY A 76 -17.20 -3.99 6.70
C GLY A 76 -18.23 -3.07 7.35
N ALA A 77 -19.13 -3.62 8.19
CA ALA A 77 -20.19 -2.87 8.86
C ALA A 77 -19.73 -1.76 9.82
N ILE A 78 -18.46 -1.75 10.25
CA ILE A 78 -17.94 -0.66 11.10
C ILE A 78 -17.47 0.54 10.28
N PHE A 79 -17.43 0.43 8.96
CA PHE A 79 -17.05 1.48 8.02
C PHE A 79 -18.28 2.01 7.27
N ALA A 80 -18.29 3.29 6.94
CA ALA A 80 -19.43 3.94 6.29
C ALA A 80 -19.70 3.41 4.87
N ASP A 81 -18.65 2.97 4.18
CA ASP A 81 -18.70 2.35 2.85
C ASP A 81 -18.95 0.84 2.90
N GLY A 82 -19.14 0.27 4.08
CA GLY A 82 -19.40 -1.15 4.27
C GLY A 82 -18.20 -2.05 3.96
N ASN A 83 -17.01 -1.50 3.76
CA ASN A 83 -15.83 -2.26 3.32
C ASN A 83 -14.63 -2.02 4.24
N ILE A 84 -13.89 -3.09 4.53
CA ILE A 84 -12.61 -2.96 5.21
C ILE A 84 -11.61 -2.39 4.20
N PRO A 85 -10.86 -1.32 4.53
CA PRO A 85 -9.81 -0.80 3.68
C PRO A 85 -8.84 -1.91 3.25
N LYS A 86 -8.42 -1.92 1.99
CA LYS A 86 -7.42 -2.89 1.51
C LYS A 86 -6.03 -2.45 1.93
N GLU A 87 -5.21 -3.35 2.46
CA GLU A 87 -3.82 -3.03 2.77
C GLU A 87 -3.03 -2.77 1.47
N PRO A 88 -2.07 -1.83 1.46
CA PRO A 88 -1.54 -1.27 0.22
C PRO A 88 -0.43 -2.11 -0.43
N VAL A 89 -0.01 -3.22 0.19
CA VAL A 89 1.14 -4.01 -0.27
C VAL A 89 0.69 -5.15 -1.19
N MET A 90 -0.25 -5.97 -0.77
CA MET A 90 -0.86 -7.08 -1.53
C MET A 90 -2.31 -6.78 -1.94
N ASN A 91 -2.86 -5.62 -1.58
CA ASN A 91 -4.19 -5.16 -1.99
C ASN A 91 -5.34 -6.06 -1.51
N LEU A 92 -5.24 -6.57 -0.29
CA LEU A 92 -6.21 -7.46 0.34
C LEU A 92 -6.90 -6.78 1.52
N ASN A 93 -8.14 -7.17 1.78
CA ASN A 93 -8.94 -6.69 2.91
C ASN A 93 -9.25 -7.81 3.92
N THR A 94 -8.57 -8.95 3.79
CA THR A 94 -8.73 -10.10 4.69
C THR A 94 -8.28 -9.71 6.10
N VAL A 95 -9.02 -10.17 7.11
CA VAL A 95 -8.67 -9.98 8.51
C VAL A 95 -8.36 -11.33 9.14
N LYS A 96 -7.15 -11.46 9.67
CA LYS A 96 -6.71 -12.58 10.47
C LYS A 96 -6.85 -12.24 11.96
N THR A 97 -7.54 -13.08 12.72
CA THR A 97 -7.72 -12.91 14.17
C THR A 97 -6.75 -13.72 15.01
N THR A 98 -6.04 -14.67 14.40
CA THR A 98 -5.01 -15.44 15.08
C THR A 98 -3.72 -14.63 15.25
N PRO A 99 -3.09 -14.67 16.43
CA PRO A 99 -1.82 -13.97 16.66
C PRO A 99 -0.72 -14.42 15.68
N GLY A 100 0.11 -13.47 15.24
CA GLY A 100 1.35 -13.75 14.50
C GLY A 100 1.21 -13.62 12.98
N VAL A 101 2.21 -12.98 12.36
CA VAL A 101 2.24 -12.61 10.93
C VAL A 101 2.58 -13.80 10.05
N ASP A 102 1.78 -14.06 9.02
CA ASP A 102 2.02 -15.15 8.05
C ASP A 102 2.38 -14.67 6.63
N ASN A 103 2.43 -13.35 6.41
CA ASN A 103 2.72 -12.73 5.11
C ASN A 103 1.67 -13.00 4.01
N ALA A 104 0.45 -13.41 4.36
CA ALA A 104 -0.62 -13.56 3.37
C ALA A 104 -1.26 -12.23 2.93
N GLY A 105 -0.83 -11.09 3.50
CA GLY A 105 -1.43 -9.78 3.26
C GLY A 105 -2.71 -9.55 4.08
N GLY A 106 -3.35 -8.40 3.87
CA GLY A 106 -4.45 -7.92 4.69
C GLY A 106 -4.03 -7.50 6.11
N TRP A 107 -4.96 -7.61 7.06
CA TRP A 107 -4.84 -7.10 8.42
C TRP A 107 -4.80 -8.21 9.44
N GLN A 108 -4.07 -7.98 10.54
CA GLN A 108 -4.23 -8.74 11.76
C GLN A 108 -5.02 -7.96 12.77
N TYR A 109 -5.90 -8.64 13.48
CA TYR A 109 -6.76 -8.02 14.48
C TYR A 109 -6.84 -8.84 15.74
N ASN A 110 -6.69 -8.17 16.88
CA ASN A 110 -6.95 -8.76 18.18
C ASN A 110 -8.27 -8.19 18.73
N SER A 111 -9.32 -9.02 18.77
CA SER A 111 -10.64 -8.65 19.30
C SER A 111 -10.70 -8.50 20.82
N VAL A 112 -9.65 -8.87 21.55
CA VAL A 112 -9.56 -8.70 23.00
C VAL A 112 -8.93 -7.35 23.33
N THR A 113 -7.92 -6.92 22.56
CA THR A 113 -7.17 -5.68 22.82
C THR A 113 -7.48 -4.54 21.85
N GLY A 114 -8.24 -4.80 20.79
CA GLY A 114 -8.52 -3.84 19.72
C GLY A 114 -7.33 -3.53 18.81
N MET A 115 -6.18 -4.19 19.03
CA MET A 115 -4.97 -3.95 18.26
C MET A 115 -5.15 -4.41 16.81
N VAL A 116 -4.79 -3.53 15.89
CA VAL A 116 -4.72 -3.81 14.46
C VAL A 116 -3.31 -3.51 13.94
N LYS A 117 -2.83 -4.36 13.04
CA LYS A 117 -1.54 -4.25 12.34
C LYS A 117 -1.61 -4.90 10.96
N ALA A 118 -0.62 -4.67 10.12
CA ALA A 118 -0.51 -5.37 8.84
C ALA A 118 -0.11 -6.83 9.02
N ASN A 119 -0.64 -7.73 8.18
CA ASN A 119 -0.26 -9.14 8.16
C ASN A 119 0.95 -9.39 7.25
N LEU A 120 2.00 -8.59 7.43
CA LEU A 120 3.22 -8.60 6.62
C LEU A 120 4.43 -8.33 7.52
N THR A 121 5.46 -9.17 7.45
CA THR A 121 6.61 -9.12 8.38
C THR A 121 7.34 -7.79 8.26
N ALA A 122 7.55 -7.32 7.02
CA ALA A 122 8.15 -6.02 6.71
C ALA A 122 7.37 -4.83 7.28
N TYR A 123 6.08 -5.01 7.63
CA TYR A 123 5.20 -3.95 8.13
C TYR A 123 4.58 -4.28 9.49
N SER A 124 5.07 -5.31 10.19
CA SER A 124 4.49 -5.77 11.46
C SER A 124 4.69 -4.81 12.63
N SER A 125 5.60 -3.84 12.48
CA SER A 125 5.91 -2.82 13.48
C SER A 125 4.93 -1.65 13.50
N TYR A 126 4.03 -1.57 12.50
CA TYR A 126 3.04 -0.49 12.37
C TYR A 126 1.71 -0.83 13.06
#